data_AF-A0A945N8H5-F1
#
_entry.id   AF-A0A945N8H5-F1
#
_cell.length_a   1.000
_cell.length_b   1.000
_cell.length_c   1.000
_cell.angle_alpha   90.00
_cell.angle_beta   90.00
_cell.angle_gamma   90.00
#
_symmetry.space_group_name_H-M   'P 1'
#
loop_
_entity.id
_entity.type
_entity.pdbx_description
1 polymer ?
#
loop_
_entity_poly.entity_id
_entity_poly.type
_entity_poly.pdbx_seq_one_letter_code
_entity_poly.pdbx_strand_id
1 'polypeptide(L)'
;ALMNDWANQWVDYWTQGRGEFVSSAMEDTGTYLSLSWLNRVGRVDVSRLLVLRTASNYTMPPPGVTAAENLLAENKGYSGLAIAVESAYQVASTVVDQLIAGWAVYENQLPGAVDQKDLP
;
A
#
# COMPACT_ATOMS: atom_id res chain seq x y z
N ALA A 1 12.03 -19.37 6.70
CA ALA A 1 10.61 -19.02 6.85
C ALA A 1 10.25 -18.60 8.28
N LEU A 2 10.99 -19.01 9.33
CA LEU A 2 10.68 -18.74 10.75
C LEU A 2 10.10 -17.35 11.07
N MET A 3 10.68 -16.26 10.54
CA MET A 3 10.18 -14.90 10.80
C MET A 3 8.87 -14.60 10.07
N ASN A 4 8.66 -15.15 8.87
CA ASN A 4 7.36 -15.07 8.20
C ASN A 4 6.31 -15.93 8.94
N ASP A 5 6.69 -17.09 9.47
CA ASP A 5 5.76 -17.94 10.25
C ASP A 5 5.33 -17.23 11.54
N TRP A 6 6.29 -16.59 12.22
CA TRP A 6 6.01 -15.71 13.36
C TRP A 6 5.09 -14.54 12.97
N ALA A 7 5.36 -13.88 11.84
CA ALA A 7 4.52 -12.77 11.37
C ALA A 7 3.10 -13.23 11.04
N ASN A 8 2.94 -14.39 10.38
CA ASN A 8 1.63 -14.97 10.09
C ASN A 8 0.83 -15.30 11.36
N GLN A 9 1.47 -15.86 12.39
CA GLN A 9 0.79 -16.12 13.67
C GLN A 9 0.27 -14.82 14.32
N TRP A 10 1.03 -13.72 14.23
CA TRP A 10 0.56 -12.43 14.71
C TRP A 10 -0.60 -11.87 13.88
N VAL A 11 -0.53 -11.97 12.55
CA VAL A 11 -1.62 -11.53 11.68
C VAL A 11 -2.88 -12.34 11.96
N ASP A 12 -2.78 -13.66 12.06
CA ASP A 12 -3.88 -14.56 12.42
C ASP A 12 -4.54 -14.12 13.74
N TYR A 13 -3.74 -13.93 14.78
CA TYR A 13 -4.23 -13.48 16.10
C TYR A 13 -4.96 -12.13 16.02
N TRP A 14 -4.36 -11.11 15.41
CA TRP A 14 -4.94 -9.76 15.37
C TRP A 14 -6.13 -9.63 14.44
N THR A 15 -6.20 -10.45 13.39
CA THR A 15 -7.29 -10.43 12.41
C THR A 15 -8.39 -11.45 12.70
N GLN A 16 -8.21 -12.29 13.73
CA GLN A 16 -9.08 -13.42 14.08
C GLN A 16 -9.19 -14.43 12.92
N GLY A 17 -8.05 -14.81 12.35
CA GLY A 17 -7.95 -15.77 11.25
C GLY A 17 -8.50 -15.30 9.91
N ARG A 18 -8.59 -13.98 9.70
CA ARG A 18 -9.13 -13.39 8.45
C ARG A 18 -8.06 -12.76 7.56
N GLY A 19 -6.80 -12.79 7.98
CA GLY A 19 -5.70 -12.16 7.27
C GLY A 19 -4.47 -13.03 7.23
N GLU A 20 -3.58 -12.70 6.30
CA GLU A 20 -2.29 -13.36 6.07
C GLU A 20 -1.20 -12.29 5.98
N PHE A 21 0.01 -12.62 6.39
CA PHE A 21 1.15 -11.72 6.22
C PHE A 21 1.61 -11.72 4.76
N VAL A 22 1.29 -10.64 4.04
CA VAL A 22 1.65 -10.47 2.62
C VAL A 22 2.71 -9.38 2.43
N SER A 23 2.70 -8.34 3.25
CA SER A 23 3.67 -7.25 3.21
C SER A 23 3.76 -6.52 4.56
N SER A 24 4.87 -5.82 4.80
CA SER A 24 5.06 -4.93 5.95
C SER A 24 5.39 -3.51 5.48
N ALA A 25 4.90 -2.50 6.19
CA ALA A 25 5.23 -1.09 5.98
C ALA A 25 4.93 -0.27 7.24
N MET A 26 5.27 1.02 7.24
CA MET A 26 5.27 1.82 8.48
C MET A 26 4.49 3.15 8.38
N GLU A 27 4.37 3.72 7.19
CA GLU A 27 4.03 5.12 7.00
C GLU A 27 2.51 5.37 7.00
N ASP A 28 1.72 4.48 6.39
CA ASP A 28 0.29 4.75 6.15
C ASP A 28 -0.52 4.87 7.43
N THR A 29 -0.18 4.10 8.46
CA THR A 29 -0.88 4.15 9.75
C THR A 29 -0.74 5.55 10.38
N GLY A 30 0.44 6.17 10.26
CA GLY A 30 0.67 7.54 10.72
C GLY A 30 -0.05 8.58 9.87
N THR A 31 -0.07 8.39 8.55
CA THR A 31 -0.81 9.24 7.60
C THR A 31 -2.31 9.19 7.87
N TYR A 32 -2.90 7.98 7.98
CA TYR A 32 -4.30 7.77 8.31
C TYR A 32 -4.65 8.39 9.67
N LEU A 33 -3.82 8.16 10.70
CA LEU A 33 -4.06 8.73 12.02
C LEU A 33 -4.11 10.26 11.96
N SER A 34 -3.17 10.89 11.27
CA SER A 34 -3.12 12.35 11.10
C SER A 34 -4.36 12.88 10.36
N LEU A 35 -4.75 12.23 9.26
CA LEU A 35 -5.94 12.57 8.49
C LEU A 35 -7.23 12.34 9.30
N SER A 36 -7.28 11.31 10.15
CA SER A 36 -8.44 11.04 11.01
C SER A 36 -8.69 12.16 12.01
N TRP A 37 -7.64 12.78 12.54
CA TRP A 37 -7.75 13.95 13.41
C TRP A 37 -8.23 15.19 12.66
N LEU A 38 -7.71 15.43 11.45
CA LEU A 38 -8.18 16.52 10.59
C LEU A 38 -9.65 16.33 10.16
N ASN A 39 -10.07 15.09 9.93
CA ASN A 39 -11.45 14.76 9.60
C ASN A 39 -12.40 15.07 10.76
N ARG A 40 -12.01 14.78 12.00
CA ARG A 40 -12.81 15.11 13.20
C ARG A 40 -13.08 16.61 13.37
N VAL A 41 -12.22 17.46 12.80
CA VAL A 41 -12.39 18.92 12.83
C VAL A 41 -12.84 19.50 11.48
N GLY A 42 -13.31 18.65 10.56
CA GLY A 42 -13.90 19.07 9.29
C GLY A 42 -12.91 19.68 8.30
N ARG A 43 -11.61 19.34 8.38
CA ARG A 43 -10.57 19.90 7.50
C ARG A 43 -10.24 19.03 6.30
N VAL A 44 -10.53 17.74 6.38
CA VAL A 44 -10.41 16.74 5.29
C VAL A 44 -11.54 15.72 5.43
N ASP A 45 -11.75 14.92 4.40
CA ASP A 45 -12.62 13.74 4.44
C ASP A 45 -11.75 12.48 4.37
N VAL A 46 -11.61 11.77 5.50
CA VAL A 46 -10.73 10.58 5.58
C VAL A 46 -11.28 9.39 4.79
N SER A 47 -12.57 9.39 4.41
CA SER A 47 -13.14 8.34 3.55
C SER A 47 -12.55 8.37 2.13
N ARG A 48 -11.88 9.47 1.76
CA ARG A 48 -11.19 9.67 0.49
C ARG A 48 -9.72 9.25 0.50
N LEU A 49 -9.20 8.74 1.62
CA LEU A 49 -7.82 8.26 1.66
C LEU A 49 -7.68 6.99 0.81
N LEU A 50 -6.89 7.09 -0.25
CA LEU A 50 -6.46 5.98 -1.07
C LEU A 50 -4.95 5.76 -0.89
N VAL A 51 -4.55 4.52 -0.61
CA VAL A 51 -3.14 4.12 -0.50
C VAL A 51 -2.82 3.17 -1.65
N LEU A 52 -1.83 3.53 -2.46
CA LEU A 52 -1.21 2.64 -3.43
C LEU A 52 0.18 2.26 -2.93
N ARG A 53 0.44 0.95 -2.85
CA ARG A 53 1.74 0.40 -2.44
C ARG A 53 2.23 -0.63 -3.45
N THR A 54 3.53 -0.60 -3.70
CA THR A 54 4.27 -1.61 -4.46
C THR A 54 5.34 -2.25 -3.58
N ALA A 55 5.66 -3.53 -3.84
CA ALA A 55 6.65 -4.26 -3.08
C ALA A 55 8.06 -4.01 -3.65
N SER A 56 8.97 -3.45 -2.85
CA SER A 56 10.33 -3.10 -3.28
C SER A 56 11.37 -4.18 -3.04
N ASN A 57 11.03 -5.24 -2.30
CA ASN A 57 11.92 -6.35 -1.93
C ASN A 57 11.15 -7.46 -1.18
N TYR A 58 11.89 -8.45 -0.70
CA TYR A 58 11.36 -9.68 -0.11
C TYR A 58 11.90 -9.90 1.31
N THR A 59 11.07 -10.44 2.19
CA THR A 59 11.46 -10.81 3.57
C THR A 59 12.26 -12.12 3.63
N MET A 60 12.46 -12.79 2.50
CA MET A 60 13.10 -14.09 2.38
C MET A 60 14.21 -14.03 1.32
N PRO A 61 15.34 -14.71 1.55
CA PRO A 61 16.38 -14.81 0.53
C PRO A 61 15.89 -15.61 -0.69
N PRO A 62 16.37 -15.30 -1.89
CA PRO A 62 16.15 -16.15 -3.05
C PRO A 62 16.87 -17.51 -2.89
N PRO A 63 16.51 -18.54 -3.67
CA PRO A 63 17.17 -19.84 -3.61
C PRO A 63 18.68 -19.74 -3.77
N GLY A 64 19.42 -20.42 -2.90
CA GLY A 64 20.89 -20.45 -2.92
C GLY A 64 21.60 -19.29 -2.21
N VAL A 65 20.86 -18.34 -1.63
CA VAL A 65 21.42 -17.20 -0.87
C VAL A 65 21.13 -17.39 0.63
N THR A 66 22.13 -17.17 1.48
CA THR A 66 21.93 -17.23 2.93
C THR A 66 21.17 -16.00 3.45
N ALA A 67 20.52 -16.12 4.61
CA ALA A 67 19.83 -14.99 5.23
C ALA A 67 20.77 -13.79 5.51
N ALA A 68 22.01 -14.05 5.91
CA ALA A 68 22.99 -13.00 6.19
C ALA A 68 23.44 -12.26 4.91
N GLU A 69 23.70 -13.00 3.83
CA GLU A 69 24.05 -12.40 2.54
C GLU A 69 22.91 -11.56 1.97
N ASN A 70 21.68 -12.07 2.05
CA ASN A 70 20.50 -11.34 1.60
C ASN A 70 20.30 -10.05 2.41
N LEU A 71 20.44 -10.11 3.74
CA LEU A 71 20.34 -8.93 4.60
C LEU A 71 21.39 -7.86 4.22
N LEU A 72 22.64 -8.27 3.98
CA LEU A 72 23.71 -7.36 3.57
C LEU A 72 23.46 -6.77 2.17
N ALA A 73 22.90 -7.55 1.25
CA ALA A 73 22.55 -7.08 -0.09
C ALA A 73 21.40 -6.05 -0.05
N GLU A 74 20.31 -6.38 0.66
CA GLU A 74 19.14 -5.52 0.83
C GLU A 74 19.46 -4.21 1.57
N ASN A 75 20.51 -4.19 2.40
CA ASN A 75 20.99 -2.96 3.05
C ASN A 75 21.66 -1.97 2.07
N LYS A 76 22.20 -2.46 0.95
CA LYS A 76 22.83 -1.63 -0.10
C LYS A 76 21.82 -1.08 -1.10
N GLY A 77 20.62 -1.63 -1.12
CA GLY A 77 19.52 -1.25 -2.01
C GLY A 77 18.49 -2.37 -2.09
N TYR A 78 17.23 -2.01 -2.28
CA TYR A 78 16.15 -3.00 -2.34
C TYR A 78 16.09 -3.68 -3.71
N SER A 79 16.08 -5.01 -3.72
CA SER A 79 16.17 -5.84 -4.93
C SER A 79 15.10 -5.55 -5.99
N GLY A 80 13.94 -5.06 -5.58
CA GLY A 80 12.81 -4.72 -6.44
C GLY A 80 12.51 -3.23 -6.55
N LEU A 81 13.33 -2.31 -6.01
CA LEU A 81 12.97 -0.89 -5.91
C LEU A 81 12.62 -0.26 -7.26
N ALA A 82 13.46 -0.46 -8.27
CA ALA A 82 13.26 0.15 -9.58
C ALA A 82 11.93 -0.28 -10.21
N ILE A 83 11.62 -1.58 -10.14
CA ILE A 83 10.36 -2.14 -10.65
C ILE A 83 9.17 -1.66 -9.83
N ALA A 84 9.32 -1.57 -8.50
CA ALA A 84 8.28 -1.10 -7.61
C ALA A 84 7.91 0.36 -7.89
N VAL A 85 8.90 1.22 -8.12
CA VAL A 85 8.70 2.64 -8.45
C VAL A 85 8.05 2.80 -9.84
N GLU A 86 8.54 2.08 -10.85
CA GLU A 86 7.95 2.11 -12.19
C GLU A 86 6.48 1.64 -12.15
N SER A 87 6.22 0.51 -11.49
CA SER A 87 4.85 -0.02 -11.34
C SER A 87 3.94 0.95 -10.59
N ALA A 88 4.47 1.62 -9.55
CA ALA A 88 3.73 2.63 -8.81
C ALA A 88 3.38 3.80 -9.73
N TYR A 89 4.32 4.29 -10.53
CA TYR A 89 4.05 5.36 -11.48
C TYR A 89 2.98 4.96 -12.51
N GLN A 90 3.15 3.82 -13.19
CA GLN A 90 2.23 3.36 -14.25
C GLN A 90 0.79 3.24 -13.75
N VAL A 91 0.58 2.68 -12.55
CA VAL A 91 -0.75 2.48 -11.99
C VAL A 91 -1.29 3.75 -11.33
N ALA A 92 -0.48 4.43 -10.48
CA ALA A 92 -0.94 5.59 -9.73
C ALA A 92 -1.24 6.79 -10.64
N SER A 93 -0.42 7.02 -11.67
CA SER A 93 -0.66 8.11 -12.63
C SER A 93 -2.02 7.97 -13.29
N THR A 94 -2.37 6.77 -13.77
CA THR A 94 -3.69 6.48 -14.34
C THR A 94 -4.82 6.87 -13.39
N VAL A 95 -4.72 6.50 -12.11
CA VAL A 95 -5.76 6.84 -11.11
C VAL A 95 -5.82 8.35 -10.86
N VAL A 96 -4.67 9.00 -10.68
CA VAL A 96 -4.58 10.44 -10.42
C VAL A 96 -5.10 11.25 -11.61
N ASP A 97 -4.71 10.89 -12.84
CA ASP A 97 -5.15 11.55 -14.07
C ASP A 97 -6.67 11.47 -14.22
N GLN A 98 -7.27 10.31 -13.93
CA GLN A 98 -8.72 10.13 -13.96
C GLN A 98 -9.44 10.95 -12.88
N LEU A 99 -8.91 10.97 -11.66
CA LEU A 99 -9.48 11.77 -10.56
C LEU A 99 -9.46 13.27 -10.87
N ILE A 100 -8.36 13.76 -11.46
CA ILE A 100 -8.20 15.17 -11.83
C ILE A 100 -9.11 15.52 -13.01
N ALA A 101 -9.10 14.72 -14.08
CA ALA A 101 -9.92 14.96 -15.26
C ALA A 101 -11.42 14.91 -14.95
N GLY A 102 -11.84 13.98 -14.08
CA GLY A 102 -13.21 13.79 -13.64
C GLY A 102 -13.60 14.58 -12.38
N TRP A 103 -12.85 15.60 -11.98
CA TRP A 103 -13.01 16.23 -10.65
C TRP A 103 -14.43 16.72 -10.36
N ALA A 104 -15.16 17.24 -11.36
CA ALA A 104 -16.55 17.68 -11.19
C ALA A 104 -17.49 16.57 -10.64
N VAL A 105 -17.18 15.31 -10.93
CA VAL A 105 -17.87 14.14 -10.38
C VAL A 105 -17.23 13.74 -9.05
N TYR A 106 -15.91 13.53 -9.05
CA TYR A 106 -15.21 12.95 -7.91
C TYR A 106 -15.13 13.88 -6.68
N GLU A 107 -15.35 15.18 -6.84
CA GLU A 107 -15.54 16.10 -5.72
C GLU A 107 -16.72 15.67 -4.84
N ASN A 108 -17.77 15.11 -5.43
CA ASN A 108 -19.00 14.75 -4.72
C ASN A 108 -19.19 13.24 -4.56
N GLN A 109 -18.47 12.42 -5.31
CA GLN A 109 -18.66 10.97 -5.35
C GLN A 109 -17.32 10.23 -5.28
N LEU A 110 -17.24 9.17 -4.46
CA LEU A 110 -16.05 8.32 -4.40
C LEU A 110 -15.94 7.42 -5.64
N PRO A 111 -14.72 7.14 -6.14
CA PRO A 111 -14.52 6.11 -7.17
C PRO A 111 -15.14 4.77 -6.75
N GLY A 112 -15.82 4.10 -7.68
CA GLY A 112 -16.50 2.82 -7.43
C GLY A 112 -17.90 2.92 -6.80
N ALA A 113 -18.35 4.12 -6.41
CA ALA A 113 -19.76 4.38 -6.08
C ALA A 113 -20.61 4.74 -7.32
N VAL A 114 -19.97 4.85 -8.48
CA VAL A 114 -20.56 5.22 -9.78
C VAL A 114 -20.43 4.03 -10.73
N ASP A 115 -21.48 3.71 -11.47
CA ASP A 115 -21.40 2.68 -12.52
C ASP A 115 -20.37 3.10 -13.58
N GLN A 116 -19.53 2.15 -14.02
CA GLN A 116 -18.45 2.39 -15.00
C GLN A 116 -18.91 3.06 -16.30
N LYS A 117 -20.19 2.90 -16.65
CA LYS A 117 -20.83 3.46 -17.86
C LYS A 117 -21.08 4.98 -17.80
N ASP A 118 -21.03 5.54 -16.58
CA ASP A 118 -21.35 6.95 -16.30
C ASP A 118 -20.07 7.78 -16.07
N LEU A 119 -18.90 7.16 -16.23
CA LEU A 119 -17.60 7.84 -16.25
C LEU A 119 -17.34 8.44 -17.65
N PRO A 120 -16.81 9.67 -17.74
CA PRO A 120 -16.53 10.34 -19.00
C PRO A 120 -15.42 9.68 -19.83
#